data_AF-A0A8H6LZB5-F1
#
_entry.id   AF-A0A8H6LZB5-F1
#
_cell.length_a   1.000
_cell.length_b   1.000
_cell.length_c   1.000
_cell.angle_alpha   90.00
_cell.angle_beta   90.00
_cell.angle_gamma   90.00
#
_symmetry.space_group_name_H-M   'P 1'
#
loop_
_entity.id
_entity.type
_entity.pdbx_description
1 polymer ?
#
loop_
_entity_poly.entity_id
_entity_poly.type
_entity_poly.pdbx_seq_one_letter_code
_entity_poly.pdbx_strand_id
1 'polypeptide(L)'
;MVTAYVATSNTPYVGKGRSTIGDFILEFPELQEKFRVRALALERALKDARADRSPTNNPQTLWKKFKEDLLAIAKEFSRKRVALIDREIDMWQKRKEAIHNLENLEEQEDELILLDEIEDNITDLLAAKTLPQKTKMEARHHFVAETNTKYDYILHSEKKPRDTIPRLRKAGV
;
A
#
# COMPACT_ATOMS: atom_id res chain seq x y z
N MET A 1 23.40 2.57 35.16
CA MET A 1 23.13 3.42 33.99
C MET A 1 21.73 4.01 34.18
N VAL A 2 21.64 5.32 34.39
CA VAL A 2 20.36 6.01 34.61
C VAL A 2 19.98 6.66 33.28
N THR A 3 18.85 6.25 32.73
CA THR A 3 18.27 6.84 31.52
C THR A 3 17.23 7.88 31.93
N ALA A 4 17.43 9.13 31.50
CA ALA A 4 16.46 10.20 31.66
C ALA A 4 15.80 10.51 30.31
N TYR A 5 14.47 10.57 30.29
CA TYR A 5 13.70 10.96 29.11
C TYR A 5 13.40 12.45 29.20
N VAL A 6 14.08 13.27 28.38
CA VAL A 6 13.82 14.71 28.30
C VAL A 6 12.81 14.95 27.18
N ALA A 7 11.53 14.92 27.53
CA ALA A 7 10.47 15.44 26.67
C ALA A 7 10.37 16.94 26.89
N THR A 8 10.67 17.76 25.88
CA THR A 8 10.35 19.18 25.91
C THR A 8 8.83 19.33 25.99
N SER A 9 8.32 20.11 26.94
CA SER A 9 6.87 20.31 27.17
C SER A 9 6.12 20.84 25.94
N ASN A 10 6.84 21.35 24.93
CA ASN A 10 6.32 21.93 23.70
C ASN A 10 6.47 21.03 22.47
N THR A 11 6.78 19.73 22.61
CA THR A 11 6.79 18.84 21.43
C THR A 11 5.35 18.62 20.94
N PRO A 12 5.01 18.99 19.68
CA PRO A 12 3.65 18.85 19.18
C PRO A 12 3.30 17.36 19.08
N TYR A 13 2.11 17.00 19.55
CA TYR A 13 1.59 15.64 19.44
C TYR A 13 1.36 15.27 17.97
N VAL A 14 2.21 14.40 17.43
CA VAL A 14 2.04 13.83 16.10
C VAL A 14 1.14 12.59 16.23
N GLY A 15 -0.13 12.73 15.84
CA GLY A 15 -1.11 11.64 15.91
C GLY A 15 -0.79 10.46 14.98
N LYS A 16 -1.67 9.44 14.99
CA LYS A 16 -1.51 8.13 14.31
C LYS A 16 -1.41 8.17 12.76
N GLY A 17 -1.25 9.34 12.14
CA GLY A 17 -1.34 9.55 10.70
C GLY A 17 -2.78 9.56 10.19
N ARG A 18 -2.98 10.10 8.98
CA ARG A 18 -4.28 10.08 8.31
C ARG A 18 -4.41 8.79 7.50
N SER A 19 -5.55 8.11 7.61
CA SER A 19 -5.84 6.99 6.72
C SER A 19 -6.08 7.52 5.31
N THR A 20 -5.27 7.08 4.36
CA THR A 20 -5.39 7.41 2.94
C THR A 20 -5.85 6.20 2.15
N ILE A 21 -6.57 6.47 1.06
CA ILE A 21 -6.92 5.47 0.06
C ILE A 21 -5.70 5.35 -0.86
N GLY A 22 -5.24 4.13 -1.14
CA GLY A 22 -4.07 3.93 -2.01
C GLY A 22 -4.41 4.29 -3.46
N ASP A 23 -3.50 4.97 -4.16
CA ASP A 23 -3.77 5.48 -5.51
C ASP A 23 -4.10 4.37 -6.51
N PHE A 24 -3.43 3.22 -6.38
CA PHE A 24 -3.65 2.05 -7.25
C PHE A 24 -5.10 1.55 -7.27
N ILE A 25 -5.89 1.76 -6.20
CA ILE A 25 -7.29 1.33 -6.20
C ILE A 25 -8.25 2.36 -6.79
N LEU A 26 -7.82 3.62 -6.91
CA LEU A 26 -8.67 4.72 -7.40
C LEU A 26 -8.90 4.66 -8.91
N GLU A 27 -8.04 3.95 -9.64
CA GLU A 27 -8.13 3.78 -11.09
C GLU A 27 -9.25 2.81 -11.51
N PHE A 28 -9.76 1.98 -10.60
CA PHE A 28 -10.78 0.99 -10.93
C PHE A 28 -12.18 1.61 -11.05
N PRO A 29 -12.86 1.51 -12.22
CA PRO A 29 -14.19 2.08 -12.43
C PRO A 29 -15.25 1.54 -11.46
N GLU A 30 -15.14 0.28 -11.06
CA GLU A 30 -16.05 -0.35 -10.09
C GLU A 30 -16.03 0.35 -8.72
N LEU A 31 -14.86 0.82 -8.27
CA LEU A 31 -14.72 1.56 -7.03
C LEU A 31 -15.27 2.98 -7.19
N GLN A 32 -14.93 3.63 -8.32
CA GLN A 32 -15.41 4.96 -8.65
C GLN A 32 -16.93 5.03 -8.69
N GLU A 33 -17.59 4.01 -9.26
CA GLU A 33 -19.04 3.93 -9.29
C GLU A 33 -19.65 3.80 -7.88
N LYS A 34 -19.05 2.97 -7.02
CA LYS A 34 -19.46 2.88 -5.60
C LYS A 34 -19.31 4.21 -4.89
N PHE A 35 -18.24 4.95 -5.16
CA PHE A 35 -18.02 6.29 -4.59
C PHE A 35 -19.06 7.28 -5.10
N ARG A 36 -19.35 7.25 -6.40
CA ARG A 36 -20.38 8.09 -7.03
C ARG A 36 -21.75 7.88 -6.41
N VAL A 37 -22.16 6.62 -6.23
CA VAL A 37 -23.44 6.28 -5.57
C VAL A 37 -23.50 6.85 -4.15
N ARG A 38 -22.42 6.74 -3.37
CA ARG A 38 -22.35 7.31 -2.02
C ARG A 38 -22.36 8.84 -2.03
N ALA A 39 -21.69 9.47 -3.00
CA ALA A 39 -21.66 10.91 -3.15
C ALA A 39 -23.04 11.49 -3.47
N LEU A 40 -23.80 10.84 -4.36
CA LEU A 40 -25.18 11.21 -4.68
C LEU A 40 -26.11 11.07 -3.47
N ALA A 41 -25.94 10.01 -2.67
CA ALA A 41 -26.70 9.82 -1.44
C ALA A 41 -26.40 10.92 -0.42
N LEU A 42 -25.13 11.30 -0.28
CA LEU A 42 -24.72 12.42 0.57
C LEU A 42 -25.30 13.74 0.08
N GLU A 43 -25.29 14.01 -1.23
CA GLU A 43 -25.84 15.26 -1.78
C GLU A 43 -27.31 15.44 -1.41
N ARG A 44 -28.10 14.36 -1.50
CA ARG A 44 -29.50 14.35 -1.05
C ARG A 44 -29.62 14.62 0.45
N ALA A 45 -28.87 13.89 1.27
CA ALA A 45 -28.88 14.06 2.73
C ALA A 45 -28.47 15.48 3.16
N LEU A 46 -27.53 16.11 2.44
CA LEU A 46 -27.11 17.49 2.71
C LEU A 46 -28.18 18.52 2.35
N LYS A 47 -29.01 18.26 1.32
CA LYS A 47 -30.15 19.12 1.00
C LYS A 47 -31.22 19.03 2.09
N ASP A 48 -31.53 17.82 2.56
CA ASP A 48 -32.52 17.59 3.61
C ASP A 48 -32.07 18.19 4.95
N ALA A 49 -30.81 18.00 5.32
CA ALA A 49 -30.23 18.54 6.56
C ALA A 49 -30.11 20.07 6.59
N ARG A 50 -30.33 20.78 5.47
CA ARG A 50 -30.45 22.25 5.50
C ARG A 50 -31.79 22.71 6.05
N ALA A 51 -32.85 21.92 5.86
CA ALA A 51 -34.19 22.25 6.32
C ALA A 51 -34.40 21.90 7.80
N ASP A 52 -33.79 20.81 8.28
CA ASP A 52 -33.97 20.32 9.66
C ASP A 52 -32.63 19.87 10.27
N ARG A 53 -31.95 20.82 10.92
CA ARG A 53 -30.63 20.59 11.54
C ARG A 53 -30.80 20.01 12.94
N SER A 54 -30.18 18.86 13.17
CA SER A 54 -30.04 18.27 14.51
C SER A 54 -28.60 17.86 14.80
N PRO A 55 -28.24 17.54 16.07
CA PRO A 55 -26.90 17.05 16.39
C PRO A 55 -26.49 15.80 15.60
N THR A 56 -27.45 14.96 15.23
CA THR A 56 -27.24 13.74 14.42
C THR A 56 -27.44 13.98 12.92
N ASN A 57 -28.22 15.00 12.54
CA ASN A 57 -28.51 15.37 11.16
C ASN A 57 -27.96 16.78 10.85
N ASN A 58 -26.64 16.88 10.68
CA ASN A 58 -26.00 18.11 10.24
C ASN A 58 -24.90 17.81 9.21
N PRO A 59 -24.51 18.82 8.40
CA PRO A 59 -23.52 18.61 7.34
C PRO A 59 -22.18 18.02 7.80
N GLN A 60 -21.71 18.35 9.00
CA GLN A 60 -20.42 17.86 9.50
C GLN A 60 -20.49 16.37 9.84
N THR A 61 -21.54 15.95 10.54
CA THR A 61 -21.77 14.53 10.88
C THR A 61 -21.98 13.71 9.60
N LEU A 62 -22.76 14.22 8.65
CA LEU A 62 -22.99 13.56 7.36
C LEU A 62 -21.70 13.42 6.55
N TRP A 63 -20.89 14.48 6.49
CA TRP A 63 -19.60 14.45 5.78
C TRP A 63 -18.61 13.50 6.44
N LYS A 64 -18.57 13.47 7.77
CA LYS A 64 -17.73 12.53 8.53
C LYS A 64 -18.10 11.08 8.19
N LYS A 65 -19.40 10.74 8.29
CA LYS A 65 -19.90 9.40 7.97
C LYS A 65 -19.60 9.01 6.53
N PHE A 66 -19.82 9.92 5.58
CA PHE A 66 -19.48 9.68 4.18
C PHE A 66 -18.00 9.32 3.98
N LYS A 67 -17.07 10.07 4.58
CA LYS A 67 -15.64 9.75 4.49
C LYS A 67 -15.30 8.40 5.12
N GLU A 68 -15.90 8.06 6.25
CA GLU A 68 -15.73 6.77 6.92
C GLU A 68 -16.25 5.62 6.03
N ASP A 69 -17.41 5.81 5.39
CA ASP A 69 -17.99 4.85 4.44
C ASP A 69 -17.09 4.65 3.20
N LEU A 70 -16.56 5.74 2.62
CA LEU A 70 -15.63 5.66 1.49
C LEU A 70 -14.37 4.88 1.88
N LEU A 71 -13.79 5.16 3.05
CA LEU A 71 -12.63 4.44 3.57
C LEU A 71 -12.92 2.95 3.79
N ALA A 72 -14.10 2.61 4.31
CA ALA A 72 -14.49 1.22 4.51
C ALA A 72 -14.63 0.47 3.18
N ILE A 73 -15.31 1.07 2.19
CA ILE A 73 -15.47 0.50 0.84
C ILE A 73 -14.10 0.32 0.18
N ALA A 74 -13.25 1.33 0.22
CA ALA A 74 -11.90 1.28 -0.32
C ALA A 74 -11.06 0.16 0.30
N LYS A 75 -11.14 0.00 1.62
CA LYS A 75 -10.39 -1.03 2.35
C LYS A 75 -10.86 -2.44 1.98
N GLU A 76 -12.16 -2.65 1.86
CA GLU A 76 -12.71 -3.94 1.41
C GLU A 76 -12.32 -4.24 -0.04
N PHE A 77 -12.42 -3.25 -0.92
CA PHE A 77 -12.05 -3.38 -2.32
C PHE A 77 -10.56 -3.68 -2.49
N SER A 78 -9.70 -2.96 -1.77
CA SER A 78 -8.25 -3.18 -1.75
C SER A 78 -7.91 -4.60 -1.32
N ARG A 79 -8.54 -5.14 -0.27
CA ARG A 79 -8.31 -6.55 0.15
C ARG A 79 -8.65 -7.54 -0.95
N LYS A 80 -9.78 -7.34 -1.64
CA LYS A 80 -10.19 -8.23 -2.74
C LYS A 80 -9.22 -8.14 -3.91
N ARG A 81 -8.80 -6.93 -4.29
CA ARG A 81 -7.87 -6.72 -5.41
C ARG A 81 -6.49 -7.28 -5.12
N VAL A 82 -5.95 -7.07 -3.92
CA VAL A 82 -4.67 -7.68 -3.53
C VAL A 82 -4.74 -9.21 -3.61
N ALA A 83 -5.85 -9.81 -3.15
CA ALA A 83 -6.02 -11.26 -3.26
C ALA A 83 -6.15 -11.76 -4.72
N LEU A 84 -6.68 -10.95 -5.63
CA LEU A 84 -6.70 -11.29 -7.06
C LEU A 84 -5.31 -11.20 -7.69
N ILE A 85 -4.57 -10.13 -7.39
CA ILE A 85 -3.17 -9.97 -7.83
C ILE A 85 -2.32 -11.15 -7.35
N ASP A 86 -2.50 -11.59 -6.10
CA ASP A 86 -1.78 -12.75 -5.56
C ASP A 86 -2.10 -14.04 -6.34
N ARG A 87 -3.38 -14.25 -6.70
CA ARG A 87 -3.77 -15.40 -7.52
C ARG A 87 -3.22 -15.33 -8.95
N GLU A 88 -3.17 -14.14 -9.53
CA GLU A 88 -2.58 -13.93 -10.87
C GLU A 88 -1.08 -14.23 -10.83
N ILE A 89 -0.36 -13.75 -9.82
CA ILE A 89 1.05 -14.08 -9.60
C ILE A 89 1.25 -15.61 -9.48
N ASP A 90 0.45 -16.28 -8.65
CA ASP A 90 0.54 -17.74 -8.47
C ASP A 90 0.27 -18.50 -9.78
N MET A 91 -0.67 -18.01 -10.60
CA MET A 91 -0.98 -18.59 -11.91
C MET A 91 0.21 -18.43 -12.87
N TRP A 92 0.77 -17.23 -12.96
CA TRP A 92 1.93 -16.97 -13.81
C TRP A 92 3.17 -17.75 -13.37
N GLN A 93 3.39 -17.89 -12.06
CA GLN A 93 4.45 -18.74 -11.50
C GLN A 93 4.29 -20.22 -11.90
N LYS A 94 3.07 -20.77 -11.80
CA LYS A 94 2.81 -22.15 -12.26
C LYS A 94 3.02 -22.33 -13.75
N ARG A 95 2.66 -21.33 -14.56
CA ARG A 95 2.90 -21.35 -16.00
C ARG A 95 4.40 -21.32 -16.31
N LYS A 96 5.15 -20.48 -15.60
CA LYS A 96 6.61 -20.43 -15.67
C LYS A 96 7.24 -21.79 -15.33
N GLU A 97 6.80 -22.41 -14.25
CA GLU A 97 7.27 -23.75 -13.84
C GLU A 97 6.94 -24.82 -14.89
N ALA A 98 5.76 -24.75 -15.52
CA ALA A 98 5.38 -25.69 -16.57
C ALA A 98 6.32 -25.59 -17.78
N ILE A 99 6.66 -24.37 -18.22
CA ILE A 99 7.61 -24.13 -19.32
C ILE A 99 9.01 -24.63 -18.96
N HIS A 100 9.49 -24.33 -17.75
CA HIS A 100 10.81 -24.81 -17.29
C HIS A 100 10.93 -26.34 -17.23
N ASN A 101 9.82 -27.06 -17.08
CA ASN A 101 9.80 -28.52 -17.03
C ASN A 101 9.71 -29.18 -18.42
N LEU A 102 9.64 -28.40 -19.50
CA LEU A 102 9.69 -28.93 -20.87
C LEU A 102 11.08 -29.50 -21.18
N GLU A 103 11.13 -30.71 -21.72
CA GLU A 103 12.37 -31.26 -22.29
C GLU A 103 12.76 -30.46 -23.54
N ASN A 104 14.06 -30.18 -23.69
CA ASN A 104 14.63 -29.41 -24.80
C ASN A 104 14.16 -27.93 -24.90
N LEU A 105 14.02 -27.24 -23.77
CA LEU A 105 13.68 -25.81 -23.72
C LEU A 105 14.62 -24.93 -24.58
N GLU A 106 15.92 -25.26 -24.64
CA GLU A 106 16.91 -24.52 -25.43
C GLU A 106 16.67 -24.59 -26.94
N GLU A 107 15.92 -25.58 -27.43
CA GLU A 107 15.59 -25.76 -28.84
C GLU A 107 14.23 -25.13 -29.20
N GLN A 108 13.48 -24.63 -28.21
CA GLN A 108 12.14 -24.08 -28.35
C GLN A 108 12.15 -22.56 -28.15
N GLU A 109 12.57 -21.84 -29.19
CA GLU A 109 12.72 -20.37 -29.18
C GLU A 109 11.43 -19.64 -28.80
N ASP A 110 10.27 -20.13 -29.25
CA ASP A 110 8.95 -19.57 -28.92
C ASP A 110 8.63 -19.64 -27.41
N GLU A 111 9.05 -20.71 -26.73
CA GLU A 111 8.82 -20.90 -25.29
C GLU A 111 9.74 -19.99 -24.45
N LEU A 112 10.93 -19.66 -24.96
CA LEU A 112 11.84 -18.69 -24.34
C LEU A 112 11.28 -17.27 -24.42
N ILE A 113 10.68 -16.88 -25.56
CA ILE A 113 9.99 -15.58 -25.70
C ILE A 113 8.81 -15.51 -24.74
N LEU A 114 8.01 -16.57 -24.66
CA LEU A 114 6.89 -16.64 -23.73
C LEU A 114 7.34 -16.55 -22.26
N LEU A 115 8.50 -17.13 -21.92
CA LEU A 115 9.05 -17.07 -20.57
C LEU A 115 9.38 -15.62 -20.17
N ASP A 116 9.98 -14.85 -21.07
CA ASP A 116 10.32 -13.43 -20.86
C ASP A 116 9.05 -12.60 -20.62
N GLU A 117 8.02 -12.79 -21.45
CA GLU A 117 6.71 -12.15 -21.27
C GLU A 117 6.08 -12.50 -19.91
N ILE A 118 6.20 -13.75 -19.45
CA ILE A 118 5.70 -14.18 -18.14
C ILE A 118 6.48 -13.50 -17.01
N GLU A 119 7.80 -13.39 -17.13
CA GLU A 119 8.63 -12.71 -16.14
C GLU A 119 8.27 -11.23 -16.03
N ASP A 120 8.13 -10.54 -17.16
CA ASP A 120 7.67 -9.16 -17.22
C ASP A 120 6.32 -8.97 -16.50
N ASN A 121 5.34 -9.80 -16.84
CA ASN A 121 4.02 -9.77 -16.20
C ASN A 121 4.08 -9.98 -14.67
N ILE A 122 4.92 -10.91 -14.19
CA ILE A 122 5.13 -11.12 -12.75
C ILE A 122 5.77 -9.88 -12.11
N THR A 123 6.77 -9.28 -12.76
CA THR A 123 7.47 -8.11 -12.22
C THR A 123 6.54 -6.89 -12.12
N ASP A 124 5.68 -6.67 -13.10
CA ASP A 124 4.69 -5.60 -13.11
C ASP A 124 3.67 -5.77 -11.98
N LEU A 125 3.12 -6.97 -11.81
CA LEU A 125 2.18 -7.28 -10.72
C LEU A 125 2.83 -7.11 -9.34
N LEU A 126 4.10 -7.52 -9.19
CA LEU A 126 4.87 -7.32 -7.96
C LEU A 126 5.19 -5.84 -7.72
N ALA A 127 5.49 -5.07 -8.76
CA ALA A 127 5.70 -3.63 -8.65
C ALA A 127 4.43 -2.92 -8.17
N ALA A 128 3.28 -3.21 -8.79
CA ALA A 128 1.98 -2.69 -8.40
C ALA A 128 1.64 -3.01 -6.92
N LYS A 129 1.95 -4.23 -6.46
CA LYS A 129 1.73 -4.64 -5.07
C LYS A 129 2.71 -3.99 -4.07
N THR A 130 4.00 -3.90 -4.42
CA THR A 130 5.06 -3.53 -3.47
C THR A 130 5.31 -2.03 -3.38
N LEU A 131 4.98 -1.24 -4.41
CA LEU A 131 5.20 0.21 -4.42
C LEU A 131 4.51 0.91 -3.23
N PRO A 132 3.24 0.65 -2.89
CA PRO A 132 2.59 1.25 -1.72
C PRO A 132 3.21 0.82 -0.38
N GLN A 133 3.78 -0.39 -0.33
CA GLN A 133 4.46 -0.89 0.87
C GLN A 133 5.81 -0.20 1.06
N LYS A 134 6.56 0.00 -0.03
CA LYS A 134 7.85 0.69 -0.04
C LYS A 134 7.70 2.14 0.37
N THR A 135 6.77 2.90 -0.22
CA THR A 135 6.53 4.30 0.14
C THR A 135 6.12 4.45 1.61
N LYS A 136 5.28 3.55 2.13
CA LYS A 136 4.91 3.53 3.55
C LYS A 136 6.11 3.22 4.45
N MET A 137 6.95 2.28 4.04
CA MET A 137 8.16 1.90 4.76
C MET A 137 9.18 3.04 4.76
N GLU A 138 9.38 3.72 3.63
CA GLU A 138 10.25 4.89 3.47
C GLU A 138 9.77 6.06 4.31
N ALA A 139 8.48 6.39 4.27
CA ALA A 139 7.91 7.42 5.14
C ALA A 139 8.11 7.08 6.62
N ARG A 140 7.96 5.80 7.00
CA ARG A 140 8.24 5.34 8.35
C ARG A 140 9.73 5.44 8.70
N HIS A 141 10.62 5.08 7.78
CA HIS A 141 12.06 5.18 7.99
C HIS A 141 12.51 6.63 8.14
N HIS A 142 12.02 7.54 7.30
CA HIS A 142 12.26 8.97 7.43
C HIS A 142 11.85 9.48 8.81
N PHE A 143 10.61 9.18 9.21
CA PHE A 143 10.10 9.56 10.53
C PHE A 143 10.92 8.97 11.69
N VAL A 144 11.28 7.68 11.60
CA VAL A 144 12.04 6.97 12.64
C VAL A 144 13.50 7.41 12.68
N ALA A 145 14.10 7.80 11.55
CA ALA A 145 15.47 8.33 11.48
C ALA A 145 15.55 9.77 12.02
N GLU A 146 14.48 10.54 11.90
CA GLU A 146 14.39 11.89 12.48
C GLU A 146 14.09 11.89 13.99
N THR A 147 13.72 10.73 14.55
CA THR A 147 13.37 10.57 15.97
C THR A 147 14.38 9.64 16.63
N ASN A 148 14.99 10.03 17.75
CA ASN A 148 15.93 9.18 18.48
C ASN A 148 15.18 7.99 19.13
N THR A 149 14.95 6.93 18.35
CA THR A 149 14.24 5.71 18.75
C THR A 149 15.24 4.64 19.21
N LYS A 150 14.77 3.60 19.91
CA LYS A 150 15.61 2.43 20.27
C LYS A 150 16.27 1.73 19.06
N TYR A 151 15.83 2.03 17.84
CA TYR A 151 16.35 1.50 16.59
C TYR A 151 17.41 2.41 15.94
N ASP A 152 17.57 3.64 16.42
CA ASP A 152 18.54 4.62 15.94
C ASP A 152 19.98 4.14 16.14
N TYR A 153 20.25 3.53 17.30
CA TYR A 153 21.50 2.83 17.56
C TYR A 153 21.77 1.72 16.53
N ILE A 154 20.75 1.00 16.05
CA ILE A 154 20.92 -0.08 15.05
C ILE A 154 21.17 0.49 13.65
N LEU A 155 20.59 1.66 13.34
CA LEU A 155 20.82 2.39 12.09
C LEU A 155 22.24 2.97 12.03
N HIS A 156 22.76 3.46 13.16
CA HIS A 156 24.07 4.09 13.26
C HIS A 156 25.19 3.17 13.80
N SER A 157 24.86 1.97 14.26
CA SER A 157 25.87 0.96 14.64
C SER A 157 26.61 0.46 13.40
N GLU A 158 27.93 0.37 13.50
CA GLU A 158 28.78 -0.25 12.50
C GLU A 158 28.31 -1.68 12.18
N LYS A 159 27.97 -1.94 10.91
CA LYS A 159 27.51 -3.26 10.47
C LYS A 159 28.70 -4.17 10.24
N LYS A 160 28.71 -5.32 10.89
CA LYS A 160 29.77 -6.32 10.71
C LYS A 160 29.49 -7.10 9.42
N PRO A 161 30.51 -7.62 8.71
CA PRO A 161 30.33 -8.32 7.43
C PRO A 161 29.38 -9.53 7.47
N ARG A 162 29.08 -10.05 8.66
CA ARG A 162 28.14 -11.15 8.91
C ARG A 162 26.67 -10.70 9.05
N ASP A 163 26.42 -9.40 9.13
CA ASP A 163 25.09 -8.85 9.27
C ASP A 163 24.47 -8.69 7.87
N THR A 164 23.30 -9.28 7.65
CA THR A 164 22.62 -9.26 6.36
C THR A 164 22.13 -7.84 6.06
N ILE A 165 22.62 -7.22 4.98
CA ILE A 165 22.16 -5.92 4.50
C ILE A 165 21.01 -6.17 3.49
N PRO A 166 19.75 -5.86 3.82
CA PRO A 166 18.59 -6.25 3.01
C PRO A 166 18.48 -5.53 1.65
N ARG A 167 19.37 -4.58 1.33
CA ARG A 167 19.46 -3.93 0.02
C ARG A 167 20.93 -3.65 -0.34
N LEU A 168 21.62 -4.65 -0.88
CA LEU A 168 22.80 -4.41 -1.70
C LEU A 168 22.30 -3.92 -3.07
N ARG A 169 22.61 -2.67 -3.42
CA ARG A 169 22.50 -2.20 -4.81
C ARG A 169 23.51 -3.03 -5.59
N LYS A 170 23.08 -3.80 -6.61
CA LYS A 170 24.04 -4.40 -7.55
C LYS A 170 24.88 -3.26 -8.11
N ALA A 171 26.21 -3.35 -7.96
CA ALA A 171 27.11 -2.49 -8.69
C ALA A 171 26.83 -2.70 -10.19
N GLY A 172 26.81 -1.60 -10.95
CA GLY A 172 26.24 -1.53 -12.29
C GLY A 172 26.59 -2.70 -13.21
N VAL A 173 25.56 -3.15 -13.92
CA VAL A 173 25.67 -3.63 -15.30
C VAL A 173 25.02 -2.56 -16.15
#